data_AF-A0A918ZJ42-F1
#
_entry.id   AF-A0A918ZJ42-F1
#
_cell.length_a   1.000
_cell.length_b   1.000
_cell.length_c   1.000
_cell.angle_alpha   90.00
_cell.angle_beta   90.00
_cell.angle_gamma   90.00
#
_symmetry.space_group_name_H-M   'P 1'
#
loop_
_entity.id
_entity.type
_entity.pdbx_description
1 polymer ?
#
loop_
_entity_poly.entity_id
_entity_poly.type
_entity_poly.pdbx_seq_one_letter_code
_entity_poly.pdbx_strand_id
1 'polypeptide(L)'
;MRSRLRAAAAREEAELSFPGSWHLDTVLELVRDAESRDILDPGGREDLERWTRLGPEADVATDGVPEYAFGPRRRDGRAPLRDFAGRRPVADRGSTAFETSAHLALLYTRGDAPLDWLRAGQAHEHVLLEATTAPLAGALTSHPLENDDLRTLARDPVSGRGYVQMVLRLGYGPHSPATPRRPVRDVLDTA
;
A
#
# COMPACT_ATOMS: atom_id res chain seq x y z
N MET A 1 16.88 -8.22 9.73
CA MET A 1 15.63 -8.04 8.97
C MET A 1 15.74 -6.95 7.92
N ARG A 2 15.91 -5.66 8.26
CA ARG A 2 16.02 -4.56 7.26
C ARG A 2 17.02 -4.82 6.13
N SER A 3 18.20 -5.39 6.43
CA SER A 3 19.20 -5.77 5.42
C SER A 3 18.69 -6.84 4.45
N ARG A 4 17.96 -7.85 4.94
CA ARG A 4 17.37 -8.91 4.11
C ARG A 4 16.28 -8.34 3.20
N LEU A 5 15.41 -7.47 3.70
CA LEU A 5 14.39 -6.79 2.90
C LEU A 5 15.02 -5.92 1.79
N ARG A 6 16.11 -5.20 2.11
CA ARG A 6 16.87 -4.43 1.10
C ARG A 6 17.48 -5.33 0.03
N ALA A 7 18.08 -6.44 0.44
CA ALA A 7 18.66 -7.41 -0.49
C ALA A 7 17.59 -8.06 -1.37
N ALA A 8 16.38 -8.30 -0.85
CA ALA A 8 15.25 -8.84 -1.59
C ALA A 8 14.81 -7.90 -2.73
N ALA A 9 14.65 -6.59 -2.44
CA ALA A 9 14.33 -5.59 -3.45
C ALA A 9 15.42 -5.45 -4.53
N ALA A 10 16.69 -5.49 -4.12
CA ALA A 10 17.84 -5.31 -5.01
C ALA A 10 17.99 -6.41 -6.08
N ARG A 11 17.30 -7.55 -5.92
CA ARG A 11 17.28 -8.63 -6.93
C ARG A 11 16.66 -8.18 -8.24
N GLU A 12 15.75 -7.21 -8.18
CA GLU A 12 14.97 -6.71 -9.32
C GLU A 12 15.34 -5.26 -9.66
N GLU A 13 16.60 -4.87 -9.40
CA GLU A 13 17.14 -3.52 -9.65
C GLU A 13 16.38 -2.37 -8.94
N ALA A 14 15.58 -2.70 -7.93
CA ALA A 14 14.89 -1.73 -7.07
C ALA A 14 15.65 -1.52 -5.77
N GLU A 15 15.42 -0.37 -5.13
CA GLU A 15 16.00 -0.08 -3.81
C GLU A 15 14.90 0.02 -2.76
N LEU A 16 15.07 -0.64 -1.62
CA LEU A 16 14.23 -0.40 -0.44
C LEU A 16 14.98 0.52 0.52
N SER A 17 14.36 1.62 0.96
CA SER A 17 14.91 2.53 1.96
C SER A 17 14.00 2.61 3.20
N PHE A 18 14.59 3.04 4.32
CA PHE A 18 13.85 3.39 5.54
C PHE A 18 14.15 4.87 5.79
N PRO A 19 13.19 5.78 5.58
CA PRO A 19 13.44 7.21 5.58
C PRO A 19 13.87 7.70 6.96
N GLY A 20 14.71 8.73 6.98
CA GLY A 20 14.97 9.53 8.19
C GLY A 20 13.76 10.36 8.58
N SER A 21 13.80 11.03 9.74
CA SER A 21 12.67 11.78 10.30
C SER A 21 12.07 12.80 9.32
N TRP A 22 12.91 13.62 8.69
CA TRP A 22 12.46 14.63 7.74
C TRP A 22 11.68 14.02 6.57
N HIS A 23 12.25 13.03 5.88
CA HIS A 23 11.61 12.43 4.71
C HIS A 23 10.37 11.61 5.11
N LEU A 24 10.40 10.98 6.29
CA LEU A 24 9.24 10.30 6.86
C LEU A 24 8.08 11.29 7.07
N ASP A 25 8.33 12.45 7.67
CA ASP A 25 7.31 13.47 7.88
C ASP A 25 6.75 13.98 6.56
N THR A 26 7.61 14.24 5.56
CA THR A 26 7.17 14.61 4.21
C THR A 26 6.26 13.54 3.59
N VAL A 27 6.65 12.27 3.62
CA VAL A 27 5.81 11.19 3.06
C VAL A 27 4.47 11.09 3.79
N LEU A 28 4.45 11.22 5.11
CA LEU A 28 3.20 11.22 5.89
C LEU A 28 2.29 12.41 5.56
N GLU A 29 2.85 13.58 5.29
CA GLU A 29 2.10 14.75 4.83
C GLU A 29 1.51 14.53 3.44
N LEU A 30 2.29 13.97 2.50
CA LEU A 30 1.80 13.65 1.16
C LEU A 30 0.67 12.60 1.18
N VAL A 31 0.77 11.59 2.05
CA VAL A 31 -0.33 10.62 2.24
C VAL A 31 -1.60 11.33 2.70
N ARG A 32 -1.50 12.25 3.66
CA ARG A 32 -2.66 13.01 4.15
C ARG A 32 -3.25 13.92 3.08
N ASP A 33 -2.42 14.53 2.25
CA ASP A 33 -2.91 15.33 1.13
C ASP A 33 -3.65 14.46 0.12
N ALA A 34 -3.10 13.30 -0.25
CA ALA A 34 -3.78 12.33 -1.10
C ALA A 34 -5.10 11.83 -0.50
N GLU A 35 -5.13 11.47 0.80
CA GLU A 35 -6.35 11.10 1.51
C GLU A 35 -7.41 12.23 1.45
N SER A 36 -6.98 13.50 1.50
CA SER A 36 -7.87 14.66 1.42
C SER A 36 -8.41 14.90 0.00
N ARG A 37 -7.61 14.62 -1.03
CA ARG A 37 -8.00 14.72 -2.45
C ARG A 37 -9.02 13.64 -2.82
N ASP A 38 -8.85 12.41 -2.35
CA ASP A 38 -9.78 11.29 -2.59
C ASP A 38 -11.21 11.62 -2.15
N ILE A 39 -11.37 12.41 -1.09
CA ILE A 39 -12.69 12.83 -0.57
C ILE A 39 -13.47 13.65 -1.61
N LEU A 40 -12.76 14.38 -2.47
CA LEU A 40 -13.30 15.32 -3.44
C LEU A 40 -13.30 14.79 -4.88
N ASP A 41 -12.69 13.62 -5.14
CA ASP A 41 -12.62 13.01 -6.47
C ASP A 41 -13.82 12.06 -6.73
N PRO A 42 -14.76 12.44 -7.63
CA PRO A 42 -15.89 11.57 -7.96
C PRO A 42 -15.47 10.29 -8.69
N GLY A 43 -14.39 10.33 -9.48
CA GLY A 43 -13.90 9.18 -10.26
C GLY A 43 -13.29 8.11 -9.34
N GLY A 44 -12.43 8.53 -8.41
CA GLY A 44 -11.89 7.65 -7.37
C GLY A 44 -12.97 7.00 -6.51
N ARG A 45 -14.10 7.67 -6.26
CA ARG A 45 -15.24 7.06 -5.54
C ARG A 45 -15.88 5.91 -6.34
N GLU A 46 -16.09 6.08 -7.64
CA GLU A 46 -16.67 5.04 -8.49
C GLU A 46 -15.76 3.81 -8.56
N ASP A 47 -14.45 4.02 -8.74
CA ASP A 47 -13.46 2.94 -8.73
C ASP A 47 -13.41 2.24 -7.36
N LEU A 48 -13.48 2.99 -6.26
CA LEU A 48 -13.52 2.41 -4.92
C LEU A 48 -14.76 1.54 -4.74
N GLU A 49 -15.93 2.00 -5.20
CA GLU A 49 -17.17 1.24 -5.18
C GLU A 49 -17.07 -0.02 -6.02
N ARG A 50 -16.50 0.08 -7.22
CA ARG A 50 -16.29 -1.04 -8.15
C ARG A 50 -15.34 -2.10 -7.60
N TRP A 51 -14.30 -1.73 -6.86
CA TRP A 51 -13.23 -2.64 -6.43
C TRP A 51 -13.35 -3.14 -5.00
N THR A 52 -14.45 -2.84 -4.32
CA THR A 52 -14.72 -3.32 -2.96
C THR A 52 -15.99 -4.18 -2.90
N ARG A 53 -16.10 -5.04 -1.88
CA ARG A 53 -17.23 -5.96 -1.70
C ARG A 53 -17.81 -5.79 -0.30
N LEU A 54 -19.09 -5.46 -0.21
CA LEU A 54 -19.79 -5.21 1.05
C LEU A 54 -20.90 -6.25 1.26
N GLY A 55 -21.19 -6.56 2.52
CA GLY A 55 -22.26 -7.50 2.89
C GLY A 55 -22.15 -8.84 2.16
N PRO A 56 -23.28 -9.41 1.68
CA PRO A 56 -23.30 -10.74 1.04
C PRO A 56 -22.39 -10.88 -0.19
N GLU A 57 -22.03 -9.78 -0.86
CA GLU A 57 -21.09 -9.83 -1.98
C GLU A 57 -19.68 -10.23 -1.53
N ALA A 58 -19.30 -9.92 -0.30
CA ALA A 58 -17.98 -10.26 0.24
C ALA A 58 -17.79 -11.78 0.39
N ASP A 59 -18.86 -12.53 0.62
CA ASP A 59 -18.82 -13.99 0.85
C ASP A 59 -18.62 -14.79 -0.45
N VAL A 60 -19.02 -14.24 -1.59
CA VAL A 60 -18.98 -14.92 -2.90
C VAL A 60 -18.01 -14.27 -3.89
N ALA A 61 -17.38 -13.17 -3.50
CA ALA A 61 -16.45 -12.45 -4.35
C ALA A 61 -15.24 -13.30 -4.77
N THR A 62 -14.87 -13.21 -6.03
CA THR A 62 -13.63 -13.81 -6.57
C THR A 62 -12.51 -12.79 -6.76
N ASP A 63 -12.81 -11.49 -6.58
CA ASP A 63 -11.89 -10.36 -6.70
C ASP A 63 -12.35 -9.16 -5.87
N GLY A 64 -11.55 -8.08 -5.89
CA GLY A 64 -11.79 -6.88 -5.09
C GLY A 64 -11.39 -7.03 -3.61
N VAL A 65 -11.59 -5.96 -2.85
CA VAL A 65 -11.30 -5.90 -1.42
C VAL A 65 -12.60 -6.10 -0.63
N PRO A 66 -12.77 -7.23 0.06
CA PRO A 66 -13.95 -7.48 0.88
C PRO A 66 -13.91 -6.68 2.19
N GLU A 67 -15.09 -6.36 2.73
CA GLU A 67 -15.23 -5.50 3.91
C GLU A 67 -14.48 -6.00 5.15
N TYR A 68 -14.35 -7.33 5.32
CA TYR A 68 -13.58 -7.93 6.41
C TYR A 68 -12.07 -7.62 6.32
N ALA A 69 -11.57 -7.20 5.16
CA ALA A 69 -10.17 -6.85 4.92
C ALA A 69 -9.89 -5.35 5.07
N PHE A 70 -10.92 -4.51 5.31
CA PHE A 70 -10.72 -3.06 5.43
C PHE A 70 -9.97 -2.66 6.70
N GLY A 71 -9.96 -3.53 7.73
CA GLY A 71 -9.41 -3.22 9.05
C GLY A 71 -10.19 -2.13 9.80
N PRO A 72 -9.74 -1.74 11.01
CA PRO A 72 -10.44 -0.77 11.83
C PRO A 72 -10.26 0.67 11.36
N ARG A 73 -11.20 1.55 11.73
CA ARG A 73 -11.06 2.99 11.48
C ARG A 73 -9.96 3.58 12.37
N ARG A 74 -9.20 4.54 11.82
CA ARG A 74 -8.20 5.31 12.57
C ARG A 74 -8.90 6.26 13.53
N ARG A 75 -8.76 6.03 14.83
CA ARG A 75 -9.21 6.96 15.89
C ARG A 75 -8.14 7.99 16.23
N ASP A 76 -6.87 7.57 16.21
CA ASP A 76 -5.70 8.37 16.54
C ASP A 76 -4.46 7.81 15.81
N GLY A 77 -3.35 8.53 15.83
CA GLY A 77 -2.08 8.17 15.20
C GLY A 77 -1.86 8.84 13.85
N ARG A 78 -0.66 8.64 13.29
CA ARG A 78 -0.26 9.21 11.99
C ARG A 78 -0.02 8.14 10.92
N ALA A 79 -0.21 6.87 11.24
CA ALA A 79 0.04 5.78 10.30
C ALA A 79 -0.80 5.94 9.01
N PRO A 80 -0.17 5.76 7.83
CA PRO A 80 -0.88 5.82 6.56
C PRO A 80 -1.88 4.67 6.46
N LEU A 81 -3.12 4.98 6.04
CA LEU A 81 -4.20 4.00 5.88
C LEU A 81 -5.18 4.46 4.80
N ARG A 82 -5.32 3.69 3.72
CA ARG A 82 -6.42 3.89 2.75
C ARG A 82 -7.73 3.43 3.37
N ASP A 83 -8.71 4.31 3.47
CA ASP A 83 -10.05 3.93 3.92
C ASP A 83 -10.89 3.38 2.75
N PHE A 84 -10.90 2.05 2.62
CA PHE A 84 -11.66 1.36 1.57
C PHE A 84 -13.18 1.46 1.70
N ALA A 85 -13.71 1.83 2.87
CA ALA A 85 -15.14 2.11 3.00
C ALA A 85 -15.53 3.40 2.26
N GLY A 86 -14.59 4.34 2.13
CA GLY A 86 -14.88 5.69 1.65
C GLY A 86 -16.01 6.31 2.47
N ARG A 87 -17.10 6.69 1.79
CA ARG A 87 -18.30 7.28 2.44
C ARG A 87 -19.40 6.26 2.75
N ARG A 88 -19.21 4.99 2.39
CA ARG A 88 -20.24 3.95 2.57
C ARG A 88 -20.24 3.42 4.00
N PRO A 89 -21.42 3.17 4.59
CA PRO A 89 -21.49 2.50 5.89
C PRO A 89 -20.99 1.06 5.76
N VAL A 90 -20.14 0.64 6.69
CA VAL A 90 -19.67 -0.74 6.82
C VAL A 90 -19.87 -1.13 8.27
N ALA A 91 -20.59 -2.22 8.50
CA ALA A 91 -20.88 -2.71 9.85
C ALA A 91 -19.58 -3.15 10.55
N ASP A 92 -19.57 -3.02 11.88
CA ASP A 92 -18.59 -3.66 12.77
C ASP A 92 -17.08 -3.41 12.54
N ARG A 93 -16.69 -2.40 11.76
CA ARG A 93 -15.26 -2.06 11.58
C ARG A 93 -14.55 -1.66 12.87
N GLY A 94 -15.28 -1.16 13.87
CA GLY A 94 -14.68 -0.60 15.09
C GLY A 94 -13.70 0.56 14.82
N SER A 95 -12.94 0.95 15.85
CA SER A 95 -11.86 1.95 15.70
C SER A 95 -10.71 1.64 16.65
N THR A 96 -9.49 1.98 16.23
CA THR A 96 -8.28 1.80 17.05
C THR A 96 -7.34 2.99 16.94
N ALA A 97 -6.45 3.14 17.92
CA ALA A 97 -5.30 4.02 17.82
C ALA A 97 -4.22 3.33 16.98
N PHE A 98 -3.69 4.05 15.99
CA PHE A 98 -2.55 3.62 15.20
C PHE A 98 -1.27 4.29 15.70
N GLU A 99 -0.13 3.86 15.17
CA GLU A 99 1.17 4.38 15.57
C GLU A 99 1.31 5.87 15.20
N THR A 100 1.85 6.65 16.13
CA THR A 100 2.27 8.04 15.87
C THR A 100 3.52 8.08 15.01
N SER A 101 4.41 7.10 15.16
CA SER A 101 5.62 6.91 14.36
C SER A 101 5.56 5.54 13.70
N ALA A 102 4.96 5.48 12.52
CA ALA A 102 4.85 4.25 11.74
C ALA A 102 6.22 3.88 11.13
N HIS A 103 6.55 2.59 11.18
CA HIS A 103 7.80 2.09 10.62
C HIS A 103 7.67 1.92 9.10
N LEU A 104 7.95 3.00 8.36
CA LEU A 104 7.81 3.01 6.91
C LEU A 104 9.08 2.52 6.21
N ALA A 105 8.87 1.85 5.08
CA ALA A 105 9.86 1.57 4.07
C ALA A 105 9.36 2.11 2.73
N LEU A 106 10.29 2.59 1.90
CA LEU A 106 10.00 3.18 0.61
C LEU A 106 10.71 2.35 -0.46
N LEU A 107 9.97 1.88 -1.45
CA LEU A 107 10.51 1.13 -2.58
C LEU A 107 10.76 2.10 -3.74
N TYR A 108 11.95 2.08 -4.31
CA TYR A 108 12.38 2.99 -5.36
C TYR A 108 12.82 2.24 -6.62
N THR A 109 12.65 2.92 -7.75
CA THR A 109 13.29 2.58 -9.02
C THR A 109 13.99 3.82 -9.58
N ARG A 110 14.97 3.61 -10.46
CA ARG A 110 15.71 4.71 -11.09
C ARG A 110 14.81 5.53 -12.02
N GLY A 111 13.96 4.86 -12.80
CA GLY A 111 12.99 5.48 -13.70
C GLY A 111 11.56 5.30 -13.22
N ASP A 112 10.63 5.72 -14.08
CA ASP A 112 9.19 5.67 -13.87
C ASP A 112 8.42 5.29 -15.13
N ALA A 113 9.00 4.38 -15.90
CA ALA A 113 8.41 3.84 -17.12
C ALA A 113 7.80 2.45 -16.83
N PRO A 114 7.03 1.87 -17.77
CA PRO A 114 6.43 0.54 -17.59
C PRO A 114 7.40 -0.56 -17.15
N LEU A 115 8.65 -0.53 -17.62
CA LEU A 115 9.68 -1.47 -17.17
C LEU A 115 10.07 -1.27 -15.71
N ASP A 116 10.17 -0.02 -15.25
CA ASP A 116 10.44 0.30 -13.85
C ASP A 116 9.28 -0.14 -12.96
N TRP A 117 8.03 0.03 -13.41
CA TRP A 117 6.86 -0.44 -12.67
C TRP A 117 6.83 -1.96 -12.52
N LEU A 118 7.19 -2.70 -13.59
CA LEU A 118 7.29 -4.16 -13.53
C LEU A 118 8.35 -4.60 -12.51
N ARG A 119 9.55 -4.00 -12.58
CA ARG A 119 10.64 -4.25 -11.64
C ARG A 119 10.25 -3.92 -10.20
N ALA A 120 9.54 -2.82 -9.99
CA ALA A 120 9.02 -2.45 -8.69
C ALA A 120 8.02 -3.50 -8.18
N GLY A 121 7.13 -4.02 -9.03
CA GLY A 121 6.20 -5.09 -8.69
C GLY A 121 6.90 -6.37 -8.25
N GLN A 122 7.92 -6.81 -9.00
CA GLN A 122 8.73 -7.98 -8.67
C GLN A 122 9.52 -7.76 -7.37
N ALA A 123 10.19 -6.61 -7.23
CA ALA A 123 10.91 -6.26 -6.01
C ALA A 123 9.98 -6.24 -4.78
N HIS A 124 8.77 -5.70 -4.96
CA HIS A 124 7.75 -5.63 -3.91
C HIS A 124 7.36 -7.04 -3.45
N GLU A 125 7.07 -7.96 -4.37
CA GLU A 125 6.77 -9.36 -4.05
C GLU A 125 7.90 -9.98 -3.21
N HIS A 126 9.15 -9.85 -3.67
CA HIS A 126 10.31 -10.37 -2.95
C HIS A 126 10.43 -9.79 -1.54
N VAL A 127 10.16 -8.50 -1.36
CA VAL A 127 10.15 -7.84 -0.03
C VAL A 127 9.05 -8.40 0.85
N LEU A 128 7.83 -8.60 0.33
CA LEU A 128 6.71 -9.14 1.10
C LEU A 128 6.97 -10.60 1.53
N LEU A 129 7.44 -11.45 0.61
CA LEU A 129 7.76 -12.85 0.91
C LEU A 129 8.85 -12.94 1.98
N GLU A 130 9.89 -12.11 1.86
CA GLU A 130 10.97 -12.04 2.85
C GLU A 130 10.45 -11.54 4.22
N ALA A 131 9.55 -10.55 4.24
CA ALA A 131 8.91 -10.05 5.46
C ALA A 131 8.04 -11.14 6.14
N THR A 132 7.34 -11.97 5.36
CA THR A 132 6.55 -13.10 5.87
C THR A 132 7.42 -14.13 6.59
N THR A 133 8.71 -14.25 6.28
CA THR A 133 9.63 -15.15 7.01
C THR A 133 9.93 -14.72 8.45
N ALA A 134 9.56 -13.49 8.85
CA ALA A 134 9.87 -12.92 10.16
C ALA A 134 8.65 -12.30 10.87
N PRO A 135 7.57 -13.07 10.97
CA PRO A 135 6.18 -12.64 11.19
C PRO A 135 5.88 -11.12 11.12
N LEU A 136 6.34 -10.42 10.09
CA LEU A 136 6.01 -9.01 9.91
C LEU A 136 4.65 -8.87 9.23
N ALA A 137 3.79 -8.05 9.82
CA ALA A 137 2.60 -7.53 9.17
C ALA A 137 3.00 -6.35 8.26
N GLY A 138 2.38 -6.29 7.07
CA GLY A 138 2.60 -5.24 6.09
C GLY A 138 1.29 -4.56 5.70
N ALA A 139 1.27 -3.24 5.66
CA ALA A 139 0.24 -2.45 4.99
C ALA A 139 0.89 -1.61 3.90
N LEU A 140 0.20 -1.44 2.77
CA LEU A 140 0.74 -0.84 1.57
C LEU A 140 -0.06 0.40 1.21
N THR A 141 0.60 1.43 0.69
CA THR A 141 -0.09 2.53 0.03
C THR A 141 0.70 3.09 -1.15
N SER A 142 -0.01 3.24 -2.26
CA SER A 142 0.41 3.97 -3.46
C SER A 142 -0.24 5.36 -3.53
N HIS A 143 -1.13 5.71 -2.61
CA HIS A 143 -1.97 6.92 -2.66
C HIS A 143 -1.24 8.22 -3.01
N PRO A 144 -0.18 8.64 -2.30
CA PRO A 144 0.54 9.87 -2.64
C PRO A 144 1.29 9.77 -3.97
N LEU A 145 1.40 8.58 -4.54
CA LEU A 145 2.12 8.28 -5.76
C LEU A 145 1.20 8.16 -6.98
N GLU A 146 -0.12 8.23 -6.77
CA GLU A 146 -1.17 8.22 -7.81
C GLU A 146 -1.39 9.63 -8.41
N ASN A 147 -0.89 10.69 -7.75
CA ASN A 147 -0.97 12.07 -8.22
C ASN A 147 0.43 12.55 -8.67
N ASP A 148 0.59 13.04 -9.90
CA ASP A 148 1.90 13.40 -10.49
C ASP A 148 2.70 14.42 -9.67
N ASP A 149 2.02 15.41 -9.10
CA ASP A 149 2.62 16.45 -8.26
C ASP A 149 3.11 15.87 -6.93
N LEU A 150 2.28 15.09 -6.24
CA LEU A 150 2.65 14.43 -4.97
C LEU A 150 3.72 13.36 -5.18
N ARG A 151 3.65 12.63 -6.28
CA ARG A 151 4.64 11.62 -6.66
C ARG A 151 6.02 12.25 -6.87
N THR A 152 6.06 13.43 -7.48
CA THR A 152 7.31 14.19 -7.64
C THR A 152 7.87 14.63 -6.28
N LEU A 153 7.01 15.07 -5.37
CA LEU A 153 7.39 15.49 -4.01
C LEU A 153 7.77 14.32 -3.09
N ALA A 154 7.28 13.11 -3.35
CA ALA A 154 7.59 11.93 -2.55
C ALA A 154 9.07 11.50 -2.64
N ARG A 155 9.77 11.95 -3.69
CA ARG A 155 11.19 11.71 -3.86
C ARG A 155 11.98 12.39 -2.75
N ASP A 156 13.06 11.75 -2.32
CA ASP A 156 14.06 12.43 -1.48
C ASP A 156 15.07 13.15 -2.40
N PRO A 157 15.01 14.50 -2.49
CA PRO A 157 15.86 15.28 -3.38
C PRO A 157 17.34 15.24 -2.98
N VAL A 158 17.65 14.92 -1.71
CA VAL A 158 19.03 14.83 -1.21
C VAL A 158 19.64 13.49 -1.61
N SER A 159 18.84 12.43 -1.65
CA SER A 159 19.33 11.08 -1.88
C SER A 159 19.58 10.71 -3.34
N GLY A 160 18.93 11.39 -4.30
CA GLY A 160 19.01 11.05 -5.73
C GLY A 160 18.50 9.65 -6.09
N ARG A 161 17.73 8.99 -5.22
CA ARG A 161 17.33 7.56 -5.33
C ARG A 161 16.34 7.24 -6.45
N GLY A 162 15.81 8.24 -7.15
CA GLY A 162 14.86 8.05 -8.25
C GLY A 162 13.40 8.25 -7.82
N TYR A 163 12.51 7.37 -8.26
CA TYR A 163 11.05 7.46 -8.05
C TYR A 163 10.63 6.53 -6.92
N VAL A 164 9.79 7.02 -6.00
CA VAL A 164 9.11 6.15 -5.04
C VAL A 164 7.97 5.42 -5.77
N GLN A 165 8.03 4.10 -5.77
CA GLN A 165 7.03 3.23 -6.42
C GLN A 165 6.00 2.68 -5.43
N MET A 166 6.37 2.57 -4.15
CA MET A 166 5.45 2.11 -3.10
C MET A 166 5.89 2.57 -1.71
N VAL A 167 4.92 2.87 -0.84
CA VAL A 167 5.12 3.06 0.60
C VAL A 167 4.63 1.82 1.35
N LEU A 168 5.51 1.22 2.16
CA LEU A 168 5.21 0.04 2.96
C LEU A 168 5.27 0.41 4.45
N ARG A 169 4.20 0.16 5.18
CA ARG A 169 4.20 0.17 6.65
C ARG A 169 4.44 -1.26 7.14
N LEU A 170 5.55 -1.48 7.83
CA LEU A 170 5.95 -2.80 8.33
C LEU A 170 5.92 -2.81 9.85
N GLY A 171 5.39 -3.86 10.46
CA GLY A 171 5.31 -3.96 11.90
C GLY A 171 4.96 -5.35 12.38
N TYR A 172 4.59 -5.47 13.65
CA TYR A 172 4.07 -6.71 14.21
C TYR A 172 2.59 -6.51 14.51
N GLY A 173 1.78 -7.48 14.12
CA GLY A 173 0.33 -7.40 14.26
C GLY A 173 -0.34 -8.75 14.02
N PRO A 174 -1.66 -8.82 14.20
CA PRO A 174 -2.42 -10.03 13.91
C PRO A 174 -2.35 -10.36 12.41
N HIS A 175 -2.47 -11.65 12.10
CA HIS A 175 -2.59 -12.11 10.71
C HIS A 175 -3.93 -11.64 10.14
N SER A 176 -3.89 -11.07 8.93
CA SER A 176 -5.10 -10.72 8.20
C SER A 176 -5.70 -11.95 7.52
N PRO A 177 -7.04 -12.05 7.41
CA PRO A 177 -7.69 -13.11 6.65
C PRO A 177 -7.28 -13.04 5.18
N ALA A 178 -7.25 -14.19 4.51
CA ALA A 178 -7.01 -14.24 3.07
C ALA A 178 -8.13 -13.51 2.31
N THR A 179 -7.74 -12.68 1.34
CA THR A 179 -8.68 -12.05 0.40
C THR A 179 -8.89 -12.97 -0.80
N PRO A 180 -10.07 -12.91 -1.46
CA PRO A 180 -10.38 -13.79 -2.57
C PRO A 180 -9.41 -13.61 -3.75
N ARG A 181 -9.26 -14.67 -4.54
CA ARG A 181 -8.46 -14.68 -5.76
C ARG A 181 -9.28 -15.35 -6.87
N ARG A 182 -9.17 -14.81 -8.08
CA ARG A 182 -9.82 -15.40 -9.25
C ARG A 182 -9.24 -16.80 -9.49
N PRO A 183 -10.07 -17.80 -9.82
CA PRO A 183 -9.61 -19.10 -10.29
C PRO A 183 -8.59 -18.97 -11.42
N VAL A 184 -7.60 -19.86 -11.49
CA VAL A 184 -6.54 -19.83 -12.53
C VAL A 184 -7.13 -19.85 -13.94
N ARG A 185 -8.19 -20.64 -14.16
CA ARG A 185 -8.90 -20.75 -15.44
C ARG A 185 -9.52 -19.42 -15.92
N ASP A 186 -9.72 -18.46 -15.03
CA ASP A 186 -10.30 -17.15 -15.37
C ASP A 186 -9.24 -16.13 -15.81
N VAL A 187 -7.94 -16.46 -15.63
CA VAL A 187 -6.82 -15.52 -15.85
C VAL A 187 -5.70 -16.08 -16.73
N LEU A 188 -5.62 -17.40 -16.91
CA LEU A 188 -4.63 -18.05 -17.75
C LEU A 188 -5.32 -18.73 -18.93
N ASP A 189 -5.03 -18.24 -20.13
CA ASP A 189 -5.30 -18.96 -21.37
C ASP A 189 -4.06 -19.77 -21.75
N THR A 190 -4.23 -21.08 -21.93
CA THR A 190 -3.16 -22.02 -22.31
C THR A 190 -3.28 -22.49 -23.76
N ALA A 191 -4.18 -21.88 -24.54
CA ALA A 191 -4.40 -22.22 -25.94
C ALA A 191 -3.18 -21.94 -26.84
#